data_AF-A0A3N5I111-F1
#
_entry.id   AF-A0A3N5I111-F1
#
_cell.length_a   1.000
_cell.length_b   1.000
_cell.length_c   1.000
_cell.angle_alpha   90.00
_cell.angle_beta   90.00
_cell.angle_gamma   90.00
#
_symmetry.space_group_name_H-M   'P 1'
#
loop_
_entity.id
_entity.type
_entity.pdbx_description
1 polymer ?
#
loop_
_entity_poly.entity_id
_entity_poly.type
_entity_poly.pdbx_seq_one_letter_code
_entity_poly.pdbx_strand_id
1 'polypeptide(L)'
;MGPARPRPGRGRGDARRRPGGAVVPRSQPGRRRLRRTDLPEHRRHRGDGGGRDLDGRPDPPRPPGPSRRVMLDVIVAIGCVTFVMMFVLNLGGLLTWVERKQSAIMQDRIGANRASILGFRVMGLFHPLADAIKMLTKEDFRPARADRLLFGLAPFVSVFFALVAFASIPFGDTLRIGDREFPLQAVTLNVGVLYVFAMLSLGVYGVMMAGWSSANNYALLGAQRAAALMITAEIAIGASIVGVIMVHGSLNMQDIVRGQGRLLAGWLPAWGIVTQPLGFILFLTAGIAATKRIPFDMPEGESEIIGYFVEYSGMKFGMFAMADFLETVVIAGMTTALFLGGWQVPWLLADGVHFPWGTTVALPHLVVVGLQVGAFAVKVCVMIFVMMLVRW
;
A
#
# COMPACT_ATOMS: atom_id res chain seq x y z
N MET A 1 54.18 -35.00 -24.35
CA MET A 1 54.04 -36.42 -24.73
C MET A 1 52.98 -37.05 -23.83
N GLY A 2 51.79 -37.32 -24.36
CA GLY A 2 50.89 -38.32 -23.75
C GLY A 2 51.46 -39.74 -23.98
N PRO A 3 50.83 -40.80 -23.47
CA PRO A 3 49.55 -41.19 -24.06
C PRO A 3 48.49 -41.80 -23.11
N ALA A 4 47.26 -41.74 -23.61
CA ALA A 4 46.06 -42.44 -23.16
C ALA A 4 46.18 -43.98 -23.24
N ARG A 5 45.26 -44.69 -22.55
CA ARG A 5 44.70 -46.03 -22.91
C ARG A 5 43.66 -46.50 -21.84
N PRO A 6 42.81 -47.53 -22.08
CA PRO A 6 41.55 -47.42 -22.83
C PRO A 6 40.34 -48.10 -22.12
N ARG A 7 39.12 -47.94 -22.67
CA ARG A 7 38.01 -48.90 -22.50
C ARG A 7 38.20 -50.09 -23.46
N PRO A 8 37.79 -51.32 -23.13
CA PRO A 8 36.56 -51.91 -23.74
C PRO A 8 35.84 -52.89 -22.76
N GLY A 9 34.58 -53.28 -22.90
CA GLY A 9 33.87 -53.82 -24.05
C GLY A 9 32.55 -54.45 -23.56
N ARG A 10 31.48 -54.30 -24.35
CA ARG A 10 30.73 -55.40 -25.02
C ARG A 10 29.73 -56.17 -24.15
N GLY A 11 28.46 -55.83 -24.35
CA GLY A 11 27.32 -56.75 -24.27
C GLY A 11 26.40 -56.47 -25.45
N ARG A 12 26.43 -57.36 -26.45
CA ARG A 12 25.54 -57.40 -27.62
C ARG A 12 24.35 -58.33 -27.33
N GLY A 13 23.25 -58.05 -28.02
CA GLY A 13 22.19 -59.02 -28.34
C GLY A 13 21.06 -59.06 -27.30
N ASP A 14 19.79 -59.18 -27.63
CA ASP A 14 19.21 -59.52 -28.93
C ASP A 14 17.72 -59.20 -28.96
N ALA A 15 17.19 -59.15 -30.18
CA ALA A 15 15.88 -58.67 -30.59
C ALA A 15 14.68 -59.54 -30.17
N ARG A 16 13.48 -58.90 -30.13
CA ARG A 16 12.16 -59.37 -30.65
C ARG A 16 11.12 -58.25 -30.43
N ARG A 17 10.59 -57.59 -31.48
CA ARG A 17 9.31 -57.86 -32.21
C ARG A 17 8.10 -57.92 -31.26
N ARG A 18 6.97 -57.20 -31.37
CA ARG A 18 6.29 -56.26 -32.33
C ARG A 18 5.19 -55.53 -31.49
N PRO A 19 4.04 -55.05 -32.03
CA PRO A 19 3.79 -53.73 -32.63
C PRO A 19 2.66 -52.96 -31.89
N GLY A 20 2.38 -51.70 -32.26
CA GLY A 20 1.10 -51.06 -31.89
C GLY A 20 1.17 -49.60 -31.49
N GLY A 21 1.79 -48.75 -32.31
CA GLY A 21 1.58 -47.31 -32.21
C GLY A 21 0.19 -46.97 -32.75
N ALA A 22 -0.71 -46.54 -31.86
CA ALA A 22 -2.01 -46.01 -32.24
C ALA A 22 -1.82 -44.74 -33.09
N VAL A 23 -2.10 -44.87 -34.39
CA VAL A 23 -2.23 -43.76 -35.32
C VAL A 23 -3.59 -43.10 -35.05
N VAL A 24 -3.57 -41.90 -34.48
CA VAL A 24 -4.76 -41.05 -34.37
C VAL A 24 -5.09 -40.51 -35.77
N PRO A 25 -6.28 -40.76 -36.34
CA PRO A 25 -6.63 -40.22 -37.65
C PRO A 25 -7.04 -38.75 -37.53
N ARG A 26 -6.27 -37.87 -38.18
CA ARG A 26 -6.71 -36.50 -38.52
C ARG A 26 -7.73 -36.59 -39.66
N SER A 27 -9.01 -36.46 -39.35
CA SER A 27 -10.05 -36.18 -40.33
C SER A 27 -9.93 -34.73 -40.81
N GLN A 28 -9.43 -34.55 -42.04
CA GLN A 28 -9.66 -33.32 -42.80
C GLN A 28 -10.97 -33.47 -43.58
N PRO A 29 -11.98 -32.60 -43.37
CA PRO A 29 -13.04 -32.45 -44.36
C PRO A 29 -12.55 -31.55 -45.49
N GLY A 30 -12.71 -32.04 -46.71
CA GLY A 30 -12.23 -31.41 -47.93
C GLY A 30 -12.69 -29.97 -48.11
N ARG A 31 -11.78 -29.15 -48.64
CA ARG A 31 -12.06 -27.84 -49.23
C ARG A 31 -12.99 -28.02 -50.44
N ARG A 32 -14.30 -27.97 -50.22
CA ARG A 32 -15.25 -27.58 -51.27
C ARG A 32 -15.20 -26.04 -51.38
N ARG A 33 -14.73 -25.55 -52.53
CA ARG A 33 -14.88 -24.15 -52.93
C ARG A 33 -16.38 -23.84 -52.99
N LEU A 34 -16.90 -23.15 -51.98
CA LEU A 34 -18.22 -22.55 -52.06
C LEU A 34 -18.15 -21.39 -53.05
N ARG A 35 -18.92 -21.55 -54.12
CA ARG A 35 -19.15 -20.55 -55.17
C ARG A 35 -19.80 -19.33 -54.51
N ARG A 36 -19.40 -18.14 -54.95
CA ARG A 36 -19.74 -16.82 -54.38
C ARG A 36 -21.20 -16.40 -54.66
N THR A 37 -22.16 -17.31 -54.53
CA THR A 37 -23.57 -17.08 -54.92
C THR A 37 -24.61 -17.54 -53.92
N ASP A 38 -24.24 -18.12 -52.78
CA ASP A 38 -25.21 -18.63 -51.79
C ASP A 38 -25.07 -17.98 -50.41
N LEU A 39 -24.95 -16.65 -50.37
CA LEU A 39 -25.15 -15.86 -49.15
C LEU A 39 -26.49 -15.14 -49.27
N PRO A 40 -27.44 -15.30 -48.32
CA PRO A 40 -28.63 -14.48 -48.31
C PRO A 40 -28.20 -13.02 -48.18
N GLU A 41 -28.56 -12.21 -49.17
CA GLU A 41 -28.40 -10.76 -49.12
C GLU A 41 -29.09 -10.25 -47.86
N HIS A 42 -28.30 -9.92 -46.83
CA HIS A 42 -28.80 -9.05 -45.77
C HIS A 42 -29.00 -7.67 -46.38
N ARG A 43 -30.24 -7.48 -46.87
CA ARG A 43 -30.85 -6.24 -47.29
C ARG A 43 -30.40 -5.13 -46.34
N ARG A 44 -29.60 -4.20 -46.87
CA ARG A 44 -29.31 -2.93 -46.22
C ARG A 44 -30.62 -2.15 -46.11
N HIS A 45 -31.35 -2.32 -45.01
CA HIS A 45 -32.32 -1.31 -44.60
C HIS A 45 -31.56 -0.15 -43.98
N ARG A 46 -31.26 0.81 -44.85
CA ARG A 46 -31.10 2.22 -44.49
C ARG A 46 -32.48 2.66 -44.01
N GLY A 47 -32.65 2.79 -42.70
CA GLY A 47 -33.89 3.21 -42.06
C GLY A 47 -33.53 3.93 -40.78
N ASP A 48 -33.48 5.25 -40.88
CA ASP A 48 -33.47 6.17 -39.75
C ASP A 48 -34.86 6.08 -39.10
N GLY A 49 -34.95 5.47 -37.91
CA GLY A 49 -36.22 5.20 -37.25
C GLY A 49 -36.05 4.44 -35.95
N GLY A 50 -36.53 5.01 -34.85
CA GLY A 50 -36.36 4.51 -33.48
C GLY A 50 -36.73 3.04 -33.32
N GLY A 51 -35.77 2.26 -32.79
CA GLY A 51 -35.93 0.84 -32.48
C GLY A 51 -37.01 0.62 -31.42
N ARG A 52 -38.04 -0.12 -31.81
CA ARG A 52 -38.97 -0.79 -30.92
C ARG A 52 -38.83 -2.28 -31.20
N ASP A 53 -38.70 -3.08 -30.16
CA ASP A 53 -38.76 -4.54 -30.23
C ASP A 53 -40.09 -5.00 -30.89
N LEU A 54 -40.16 -6.26 -31.35
CA LEU A 54 -41.37 -6.86 -31.96
C LEU A 54 -42.63 -6.79 -31.06
N ASP A 55 -42.46 -6.50 -29.77
CA ASP A 55 -43.50 -6.29 -28.75
C ASP A 55 -43.81 -4.81 -28.45
N GLY A 56 -43.30 -3.86 -29.24
CA GLY A 56 -43.58 -2.43 -29.08
C GLY A 56 -42.97 -1.78 -27.83
N ARG A 57 -42.10 -2.50 -27.10
CA ARG A 57 -41.37 -1.97 -25.95
C ARG A 57 -40.17 -1.14 -26.43
N PRO A 58 -39.84 -0.02 -25.75
CA PRO A 58 -38.63 0.71 -26.03
C PRO A 58 -37.42 -0.18 -25.75
N ASP A 59 -36.48 -0.26 -26.69
CA ASP A 59 -35.23 -1.00 -26.50
C ASP A 59 -34.55 -0.53 -25.20
N PRO A 60 -34.03 -1.44 -24.35
CA PRO A 60 -33.26 -1.03 -23.18
C PRO A 60 -32.06 -0.18 -23.64
N PRO A 61 -31.70 0.88 -22.89
CA PRO A 61 -30.63 1.78 -23.29
C PRO A 61 -29.34 0.97 -23.53
N ARG A 62 -28.80 1.09 -24.75
CA ARG A 62 -27.55 0.40 -25.12
C ARG A 62 -26.48 0.76 -24.10
N PRO A 63 -25.84 -0.23 -23.48
CA PRO A 63 -24.90 0.06 -22.42
C PRO A 63 -23.70 0.80 -23.04
N PRO A 64 -23.09 1.77 -22.34
CA PRO A 64 -22.12 2.69 -22.92
C PRO A 64 -20.99 1.92 -23.62
N GLY A 65 -20.52 2.43 -24.76
CA GLY A 65 -19.47 1.79 -25.57
C GLY A 65 -18.18 1.53 -24.79
N PRO A 66 -17.35 0.56 -25.22
CA PRO A 66 -16.19 0.07 -24.47
C PRO A 66 -15.19 1.18 -24.09
N SER A 67 -15.08 2.25 -24.88
CA SER A 67 -14.20 3.40 -24.59
C SER A 67 -14.63 4.21 -23.36
N ARG A 68 -15.92 4.51 -23.21
CA ARG A 68 -16.45 5.25 -22.04
C ARG A 68 -16.31 4.42 -20.76
N ARG A 69 -16.31 3.10 -20.89
CA ARG A 69 -16.14 2.17 -19.77
C ARG A 69 -14.73 2.18 -19.22
N VAL A 70 -13.74 1.98 -20.09
CA VAL A 70 -12.32 1.99 -19.71
C VAL A 70 -11.93 3.37 -19.17
N MET A 71 -12.46 4.44 -19.76
CA MET A 71 -12.18 5.79 -19.28
C MET A 71 -12.66 6.03 -17.85
N LEU A 72 -13.84 5.51 -17.47
CA LEU A 72 -14.34 5.62 -16.10
C LEU A 72 -13.46 4.83 -15.13
N ASP A 73 -13.06 3.60 -15.48
CA ASP A 73 -12.20 2.76 -14.64
C ASP A 73 -10.83 3.44 -14.39
N VAL A 74 -10.25 4.03 -15.44
CA VAL A 74 -8.99 4.78 -15.35
C VAL A 74 -9.14 6.05 -14.49
N ILE A 75 -10.23 6.81 -14.65
CA ILE A 75 -10.48 8.01 -13.86
C ILE A 75 -10.61 7.67 -12.37
N VAL A 76 -11.36 6.61 -12.03
CA VAL A 76 -11.53 6.18 -10.64
C VAL A 76 -10.20 5.68 -10.07
N ALA A 77 -9.43 4.90 -10.83
CA ALA A 77 -8.11 4.44 -10.39
C ALA A 77 -7.15 5.62 -10.12
N ILE A 78 -7.08 6.59 -11.03
CA ILE A 78 -6.29 7.83 -10.84
C ILE A 78 -6.80 8.60 -9.62
N GLY A 79 -8.12 8.67 -9.43
CA GLY A 79 -8.75 9.29 -8.26
C GLY A 79 -8.31 8.64 -6.95
N CYS A 80 -8.36 7.31 -6.87
CA CYS A 80 -7.90 6.54 -5.71
C CYS A 80 -6.41 6.75 -5.43
N VAL A 81 -5.56 6.67 -6.46
CA VAL A 81 -4.10 6.90 -6.32
C VAL A 81 -3.82 8.33 -5.85
N THR A 82 -4.50 9.31 -6.44
CA THR A 82 -4.34 10.73 -6.06
C THR A 82 -4.81 10.97 -4.64
N PHE A 83 -5.93 10.39 -4.24
CA PHE A 83 -6.45 10.48 -2.88
C PHE A 83 -5.45 9.87 -1.88
N VAL A 84 -4.95 8.67 -2.13
CA VAL A 84 -3.96 8.01 -1.26
C VAL A 84 -2.69 8.85 -1.17
N MET A 85 -2.17 9.32 -2.30
CA MET A 85 -0.98 10.15 -2.36
C MET A 85 -1.16 11.44 -1.53
N MET A 86 -2.28 12.13 -1.72
CA MET A 86 -2.60 13.35 -0.98
C MET A 86 -2.77 13.06 0.51
N PHE A 87 -3.50 12.00 0.87
CA PHE A 87 -3.73 11.62 2.26
C PHE A 87 -2.41 11.35 2.98
N VAL A 88 -1.57 10.49 2.39
CA VAL A 88 -0.31 10.03 2.99
C VAL A 88 0.72 11.17 3.08
N LEU A 89 0.91 11.96 2.02
CA LEU A 89 1.85 13.09 2.04
C LEU A 89 1.43 14.20 3.00
N ASN A 90 0.14 14.58 3.00
CA ASN A 90 -0.34 15.62 3.92
C ASN A 90 -0.27 15.13 5.37
N LEU A 91 -0.62 13.88 5.63
CA LEU A 91 -0.51 13.31 6.97
C LEU A 91 0.96 13.30 7.42
N GLY A 92 1.88 12.81 6.60
CA GLY A 92 3.33 12.83 6.88
C GLY A 92 3.86 14.23 7.18
N GLY A 93 3.47 15.23 6.39
CA GLY A 93 3.79 16.63 6.66
C GLY A 93 3.20 17.13 7.98
N LEU A 94 1.93 16.81 8.28
CA LEU A 94 1.28 17.18 9.54
C LEU A 94 1.94 16.51 10.76
N LEU A 95 2.53 15.33 10.62
CA LEU A 95 3.21 14.65 11.73
C LEU A 95 4.36 15.48 12.29
N THR A 96 5.04 16.31 11.49
CA THR A 96 6.05 17.26 11.98
C THR A 96 5.48 18.25 13.01
N TRP A 97 4.23 18.70 12.80
CA TRP A 97 3.53 19.57 13.72
C TRP A 97 3.01 18.80 14.94
N VAL A 98 2.43 17.61 14.71
CA VAL A 98 1.94 16.74 15.79
C VAL A 98 3.08 16.41 16.75
N GLU A 99 4.24 16.00 16.25
CA GLU A 99 5.40 15.68 17.07
C GLU A 99 5.84 16.85 17.96
N ARG A 100 5.88 18.08 17.41
CA ARG A 100 6.22 19.29 18.17
C ARG A 100 5.16 19.66 19.19
N LYS A 101 3.88 19.44 18.89
CA LYS A 101 2.77 19.82 19.77
C LYS A 101 2.57 18.80 20.90
N GLN A 102 2.57 17.51 20.55
CA GLN A 102 2.39 16.40 21.47
C GLN A 102 3.53 16.35 22.50
N SER A 103 4.79 16.41 22.05
CA SER A 103 5.95 16.47 22.95
C SER A 103 5.90 17.64 23.92
N ALA A 104 5.47 18.81 23.44
CA ALA A 104 5.36 19.99 24.28
C ALA A 104 4.27 19.84 25.36
N ILE A 105 3.13 19.21 25.03
CA ILE A 105 2.07 18.92 26.00
C ILE A 105 2.57 17.95 27.08
N MET A 106 3.29 16.89 26.71
CA MET A 106 3.86 15.95 27.70
C MET A 106 4.90 16.60 28.61
N GLN A 107 5.65 17.57 28.07
CA GLN A 107 6.71 18.29 28.79
C GLN A 107 6.21 19.55 29.50
N ASP A 108 4.89 19.76 29.58
CA ASP A 108 4.25 20.95 30.15
C ASP A 108 4.83 22.28 29.63
N ARG A 109 5.02 22.37 28.31
CA ARG A 109 5.47 23.59 27.61
C ARG A 109 4.63 23.89 26.38
N ILE A 110 4.72 25.13 25.92
CA ILE A 110 3.99 25.57 24.72
C ILE A 110 4.76 25.11 23.48
N GLY A 111 4.15 24.22 22.69
CA GLY A 111 4.69 23.78 21.41
C GLY A 111 4.56 24.82 20.28
N ALA A 112 4.57 24.35 19.03
CA ALA A 112 4.45 25.20 17.84
C ALA A 112 3.26 26.18 17.92
N ASN A 113 3.52 27.49 18.04
CA ASN A 113 2.47 28.53 18.16
C ASN A 113 2.81 29.87 17.47
N ARG A 114 3.99 30.02 16.85
CA ARG A 114 4.47 31.31 16.34
C ARG A 114 4.30 31.53 14.84
N ALA A 115 4.27 30.47 14.02
CA ALA A 115 4.04 30.60 12.58
C ALA A 115 2.65 31.20 12.30
N SER A 116 2.64 32.33 11.58
CA SER A 116 1.44 33.02 11.11
C SER A 116 1.59 33.36 9.65
N ILE A 117 0.52 33.17 8.87
CA ILE A 117 0.44 33.61 7.48
C ILE A 117 -0.53 34.77 7.42
N LEU A 118 -0.08 35.94 6.95
CA LEU A 118 -0.91 37.14 6.80
C LEU A 118 -1.64 37.56 8.09
N GLY A 119 -1.00 37.38 9.25
CA GLY A 119 -1.59 37.68 10.57
C GLY A 119 -2.53 36.61 11.14
N PHE A 120 -2.86 35.57 10.37
CA PHE A 120 -3.67 34.45 10.84
C PHE A 120 -2.80 33.40 11.54
N ARG A 121 -3.19 33.03 12.78
CA ARG A 121 -2.52 32.01 13.62
C ARG A 121 -3.49 30.88 13.91
N VAL A 122 -3.14 29.65 13.50
CA VAL A 122 -3.96 28.45 13.75
C VAL A 122 -3.14 27.44 14.55
N MET A 123 -2.95 27.66 15.85
CA MET A 123 -2.21 26.74 16.74
C MET A 123 -0.87 26.20 16.17
N GLY A 124 -0.19 26.97 15.32
CA GLY A 124 1.04 26.56 14.65
C GLY A 124 0.89 25.62 13.44
N LEU A 125 -0.30 25.40 12.88
CA LEU A 125 -0.54 24.52 11.73
C LEU A 125 0.22 24.94 10.45
N PHE A 126 0.73 26.17 10.41
CA PHE A 126 1.57 26.66 9.32
C PHE A 126 3.05 26.25 9.42
N HIS A 127 3.49 25.63 10.53
CA HIS A 127 4.89 25.20 10.67
C HIS A 127 5.32 24.15 9.63
N PRO A 128 4.55 23.09 9.31
CA PRO A 128 4.92 22.14 8.26
C PRO A 128 5.19 22.81 6.91
N LEU A 129 4.38 23.81 6.56
CA LEU A 129 4.59 24.60 5.33
C LEU A 129 5.87 25.44 5.42
N ALA A 130 6.13 26.10 6.56
CA ALA A 130 7.36 26.85 6.77
C ALA A 130 8.60 25.95 6.72
N ASP A 131 8.53 24.75 7.29
CA ASP A 131 9.61 23.76 7.23
C ASP A 131 9.84 23.28 5.79
N ALA A 132 8.79 23.02 5.02
CA ALA A 132 8.91 22.66 3.60
C ALA A 132 9.57 23.78 2.78
N ILE A 133 9.10 25.03 2.93
CA ILE A 133 9.70 26.20 2.25
C ILE A 133 11.16 26.35 2.66
N LYS A 134 11.48 26.18 3.94
CA LYS A 134 12.86 26.23 4.43
C LYS A 134 13.72 25.16 3.78
N MET A 135 13.25 23.91 3.70
CA MET A 135 14.04 22.83 3.09
C MET A 135 14.25 23.04 1.59
N LEU A 136 13.28 23.62 0.89
CA LEU A 136 13.38 23.95 -0.54
C LEU A 136 14.31 25.14 -0.82
N THR A 137 14.34 26.13 0.06
CA THR A 137 15.15 27.36 -0.10
C THR A 137 16.57 27.22 0.44
N LYS A 138 16.79 26.24 1.33
CA LYS A 138 18.10 25.97 1.90
C LYS A 138 19.06 25.42 0.86
N GLU A 139 20.33 25.81 1.00
CA GLU A 139 21.42 25.33 0.17
C GLU A 139 21.54 23.79 0.19
N ASP A 140 21.58 23.22 -1.01
CA ASP A 140 21.79 21.79 -1.24
C ASP A 140 23.29 21.48 -1.29
N PHE A 141 23.88 21.27 -0.11
CA PHE A 141 25.27 20.87 0.03
C PHE A 141 25.48 19.39 -0.33
N ARG A 142 26.61 19.09 -0.98
CA ARG A 142 27.08 17.71 -1.22
C ARG A 142 28.58 17.64 -0.92
N PRO A 143 29.06 16.64 -0.15
CA PRO A 143 30.49 16.42 0.04
C PRO A 143 31.24 16.16 -1.27
N ALA A 144 32.48 16.65 -1.38
CA ALA A 144 33.27 16.52 -2.61
C ALA A 144 33.59 15.06 -2.99
N ARG A 145 33.68 14.16 -2.00
CA ARG A 145 33.97 12.73 -2.19
C ARG A 145 32.70 11.87 -2.30
N ALA A 146 31.51 12.47 -2.14
CA ALA A 146 30.25 11.73 -2.20
C ALA A 146 29.92 11.28 -3.62
N ASP A 147 29.32 10.11 -3.76
CA ASP A 147 28.81 9.63 -5.06
C ASP A 147 27.60 10.48 -5.48
N ARG A 148 27.73 11.20 -6.60
CA ARG A 148 26.71 12.14 -7.06
C ARG A 148 25.35 11.49 -7.33
N LEU A 149 25.34 10.29 -7.90
CA LEU A 149 24.12 9.61 -8.31
C LEU A 149 23.43 9.01 -7.09
N LEU A 150 24.15 8.21 -6.30
CA LEU A 150 23.60 7.54 -5.14
C LEU A 150 23.16 8.54 -4.06
N PHE A 151 23.92 9.62 -3.86
CA PHE A 151 23.56 10.68 -2.92
C PHE A 151 22.30 11.45 -3.35
N GLY A 152 22.03 11.56 -4.65
CA GLY A 152 20.77 12.14 -5.12
C GLY A 152 19.60 11.17 -5.02
N LEU A 153 19.85 9.88 -5.28
CA LEU A 153 18.83 8.85 -5.40
C LEU A 153 18.38 8.29 -4.04
N ALA A 154 19.27 8.25 -3.04
CA ALA A 154 18.99 7.64 -1.74
C ALA A 154 17.72 8.19 -1.04
N PRO A 155 17.54 9.52 -0.87
CA PRO A 155 16.33 10.06 -0.26
C PRO A 155 15.07 9.80 -1.10
N PHE A 156 15.21 9.83 -2.43
CA PHE A 156 14.10 9.54 -3.35
C PHE A 156 13.61 8.09 -3.19
N VAL A 157 14.54 7.14 -3.10
CA VAL A 157 14.21 5.73 -2.93
C VAL A 157 13.49 5.47 -1.60
N SER A 158 13.95 6.07 -0.50
CA SER A 158 13.27 5.97 0.79
C SER A 158 11.83 6.49 0.74
N VAL A 159 11.61 7.70 0.19
CA VAL A 159 10.26 8.28 0.07
C VAL A 159 9.38 7.46 -0.89
N PHE A 160 9.92 7.08 -2.05
CA PHE A 160 9.18 6.35 -3.08
C PHE A 160 8.61 5.04 -2.55
N PHE A 161 9.44 4.22 -1.90
CA PHE A 161 8.99 2.94 -1.38
C PHE A 161 8.06 3.09 -0.17
N ALA A 162 8.25 4.10 0.69
CA ALA A 162 7.31 4.40 1.76
C ALA A 162 5.91 4.83 1.21
N LEU A 163 5.86 5.63 0.14
CA LEU A 163 4.61 6.02 -0.51
C LEU A 163 3.90 4.83 -1.17
N VAL A 164 4.65 4.06 -1.95
CA VAL A 164 4.11 2.94 -2.73
C VAL A 164 3.68 1.80 -1.81
N ALA A 165 4.32 1.62 -0.65
CA ALA A 165 3.89 0.66 0.37
C ALA A 165 2.44 0.88 0.82
N PHE A 166 1.95 2.12 0.90
CA PHE A 166 0.56 2.38 1.28
C PHE A 166 -0.46 1.98 0.20
N ALA A 167 -0.04 1.80 -1.06
CA ALA A 167 -0.96 1.62 -2.19
C ALA A 167 -1.85 0.37 -2.06
N SER A 168 -1.38 -0.66 -1.36
CA SER A 168 -2.16 -1.88 -1.10
C SER A 168 -2.99 -1.81 0.19
N ILE A 169 -2.98 -0.72 0.95
CA ILE A 169 -3.77 -0.61 2.18
C ILE A 169 -5.17 -0.10 1.82
N PRO A 170 -6.24 -0.85 2.15
CA PRO A 170 -7.60 -0.43 1.83
C PRO A 170 -8.09 0.64 2.80
N PHE A 171 -8.75 1.66 2.27
CA PHE A 171 -9.30 2.78 3.05
C PHE A 171 -10.83 2.86 3.01
N GLY A 172 -11.49 1.99 2.24
CA GLY A 172 -12.95 1.84 2.20
C GLY A 172 -13.38 0.51 1.57
N ASP A 173 -14.68 0.21 1.52
CA ASP A 173 -15.16 -1.04 0.94
C ASP A 173 -15.18 -1.02 -0.59
N THR A 174 -16.31 -0.57 -1.14
CA THR A 174 -16.54 -0.41 -2.56
C THR A 174 -17.33 0.87 -2.77
N LEU A 175 -16.94 1.63 -3.78
CA LEU A 175 -17.67 2.78 -4.28
C LEU A 175 -18.51 2.33 -5.47
N ARG A 176 -19.83 2.40 -5.32
CA ARG A 176 -20.79 2.04 -6.37
C ARG A 176 -21.14 3.27 -7.20
N ILE A 177 -20.77 3.25 -8.49
CA ILE A 177 -21.09 4.31 -9.46
C ILE A 177 -21.89 3.68 -10.59
N GLY A 178 -23.20 3.87 -10.57
CA GLY A 178 -24.13 3.15 -11.45
C GLY A 178 -24.10 1.65 -11.17
N ASP A 179 -23.97 0.83 -12.21
CA ASP A 179 -23.94 -0.64 -12.10
C ASP A 179 -22.55 -1.22 -11.80
N ARG A 180 -21.58 -0.39 -11.38
CA ARG A 180 -20.19 -0.84 -11.11
C ARG A 180 -19.76 -0.59 -9.69
N GLU A 181 -18.89 -1.47 -9.23
CA GLU A 181 -18.28 -1.42 -7.91
C GLU A 181 -16.78 -1.22 -8.05
N PHE A 182 -16.25 -0.18 -7.40
CA PHE A 182 -14.84 0.16 -7.38
C PHE A 182 -14.28 -0.06 -5.98
N PRO A 183 -13.36 -1.01 -5.76
CA PRO A 183 -12.73 -1.17 -4.46
C PRO A 183 -11.94 0.08 -4.09
N LEU A 184 -12.09 0.55 -2.85
CA LEU A 184 -11.41 1.75 -2.35
C LEU A 184 -10.01 1.40 -1.83
N GLN A 185 -9.17 1.07 -2.81
CA GLN A 185 -7.77 0.68 -2.65
C GLN A 185 -7.04 1.13 -3.91
N ALA A 186 -5.81 1.67 -3.77
CA ALA A 186 -5.08 2.16 -4.95
C ALA A 186 -4.62 1.00 -5.85
N VAL A 187 -4.18 -0.10 -5.25
CA VAL A 187 -3.77 -1.31 -5.96
C VAL A 187 -4.40 -2.55 -5.32
N THR A 188 -5.23 -3.26 -6.08
CA THR A 188 -5.88 -4.50 -5.64
C THR A 188 -4.98 -5.70 -5.94
N LEU A 189 -4.45 -6.34 -4.90
CA LEU A 189 -3.56 -7.50 -5.01
C LEU A 189 -4.06 -8.66 -4.15
N ASN A 190 -4.02 -9.87 -4.70
CA ASN A 190 -4.30 -11.10 -3.95
C ASN A 190 -3.31 -11.31 -2.80
N VAL A 191 -2.11 -10.74 -2.92
CA VAL A 191 -1.01 -10.82 -1.94
C VAL A 191 -0.67 -9.44 -1.36
N GLY A 192 -1.70 -8.66 -1.04
CA GLY A 192 -1.54 -7.27 -0.59
C GLY A 192 -0.62 -7.10 0.62
N VAL A 193 -0.71 -8.00 1.60
CA VAL A 193 0.19 -7.98 2.77
C VAL A 193 1.65 -8.15 2.37
N LEU A 194 1.96 -9.13 1.52
CA LEU A 194 3.33 -9.39 1.05
C LEU A 194 3.88 -8.24 0.20
N TYR A 195 3.01 -7.56 -0.55
CA TYR A 195 3.40 -6.37 -1.30
C TYR A 195 3.92 -5.26 -0.39
N VAL A 196 3.25 -5.00 0.73
CA VAL A 196 3.70 -3.95 1.66
C VAL A 196 5.06 -4.30 2.26
N PHE A 197 5.29 -5.55 2.66
CA PHE A 197 6.62 -5.99 3.09
C PHE A 197 7.67 -5.81 2.00
N ALA A 198 7.37 -6.22 0.77
CA ALA A 198 8.32 -6.07 -0.33
C ALA A 198 8.70 -4.60 -0.57
N MET A 199 7.73 -3.67 -0.45
CA MET A 199 8.02 -2.24 -0.60
C MET A 199 8.81 -1.69 0.60
N LEU A 200 8.45 -2.03 1.84
CA LEU A 200 9.20 -1.59 3.04
C LEU A 200 10.65 -2.10 3.01
N SER A 201 10.87 -3.37 2.66
CA SER A 201 12.21 -3.95 2.51
C SER A 201 13.04 -3.24 1.45
N LEU A 202 12.41 -2.75 0.38
CA LEU A 202 13.09 -1.94 -0.64
C LEU A 202 13.46 -0.53 -0.12
N GLY A 203 12.71 0.00 0.85
CA GLY A 203 13.02 1.27 1.53
C GLY A 203 14.35 1.23 2.31
N VAL A 204 14.72 0.07 2.87
CA VAL A 204 16.01 -0.14 3.58
C VAL A 204 17.21 0.19 2.70
N TYR A 205 17.13 -0.11 1.40
CA TYR A 205 18.21 0.24 0.46
C TYR A 205 18.42 1.74 0.34
N GLY A 206 17.38 2.56 0.50
CA GLY A 206 17.50 4.02 0.53
C GLY A 206 18.43 4.49 1.67
N VAL A 207 18.25 3.90 2.86
CA VAL A 207 19.09 4.17 4.03
C VAL A 207 20.54 3.69 3.83
N MET A 208 20.71 2.48 3.28
CA MET A 208 22.06 1.95 2.98
C MET A 208 22.80 2.79 1.94
N MET A 209 22.11 3.19 0.87
CA MET A 209 22.67 4.08 -0.15
C MET A 209 23.04 5.44 0.45
N ALA A 210 22.27 5.94 1.42
CA ALA A 210 22.55 7.21 2.07
C ALA A 210 23.91 7.22 2.78
N GLY A 211 24.18 6.21 3.61
CA GLY A 211 25.46 6.10 4.33
C GLY A 211 26.64 5.83 3.39
N TRP A 212 26.47 4.93 2.41
CA TRP A 212 27.53 4.58 1.45
C TRP A 212 27.92 5.77 0.57
N SER A 213 26.93 6.50 0.05
CA SER A 213 27.16 7.62 -0.86
C SER A 213 27.75 8.86 -0.19
N SER A 214 27.64 8.97 1.13
CA SER A 214 28.10 10.13 1.90
C SER A 214 29.63 10.20 2.05
N ALA A 215 30.37 9.12 1.74
CA ALA A 215 31.83 9.06 1.85
C ALA A 215 32.38 9.48 3.24
N ASN A 216 31.59 9.23 4.29
CA ASN A 216 31.93 9.50 5.69
C ASN A 216 31.75 8.19 6.50
N ASN A 217 32.77 7.82 7.27
CA ASN A 217 32.76 6.60 8.10
C ASN A 217 31.62 6.60 9.12
N TYR A 218 31.27 7.75 9.70
CA TYR A 218 30.16 7.86 10.66
C TYR A 218 28.81 7.65 9.97
N ALA A 219 28.59 8.23 8.79
CA ALA A 219 27.37 8.01 8.03
C ALA A 219 27.22 6.54 7.61
N LEU A 220 28.32 5.90 7.23
CA LEU A 220 28.34 4.48 6.86
C LEU A 220 27.99 3.57 8.04
N LEU A 221 28.60 3.78 9.21
CA LEU A 221 28.29 3.03 10.43
C LEU A 221 26.84 3.25 10.88
N GLY A 222 26.33 4.49 10.77
CA GLY A 222 24.93 4.82 11.04
C GLY A 222 23.98 4.06 10.13
N ALA A 223 24.27 4.01 8.82
CA ALA A 223 23.46 3.27 7.86
C ALA A 223 23.49 1.75 8.09
N GLN A 224 24.63 1.18 8.49
CA GLN A 224 24.72 -0.24 8.83
C GLN A 224 23.87 -0.58 10.07
N ARG A 225 23.92 0.24 11.11
CA ARG A 225 23.06 0.10 12.31
C ARG A 225 21.58 0.21 11.93
N ALA A 226 21.24 1.20 11.12
CA ALA A 226 19.89 1.41 10.61
C ALA A 226 19.36 0.20 9.84
N ALA A 227 20.14 -0.30 8.87
CA ALA A 227 19.76 -1.46 8.08
C ALA A 227 19.58 -2.71 8.95
N ALA A 228 20.49 -2.96 9.89
CA ALA A 228 20.40 -4.10 10.80
C ALA A 228 19.11 -4.06 11.66
N LEU A 229 18.76 -2.88 12.18
CA LEU A 229 17.52 -2.68 12.92
C LEU A 229 16.29 -2.89 12.04
N MET A 230 16.22 -2.25 10.87
CA MET A 230 15.07 -2.34 9.97
C MET A 230 14.81 -3.77 9.50
N ILE A 231 15.86 -4.49 9.08
CA ILE A 231 15.73 -5.88 8.62
C ILE A 231 15.23 -6.78 9.76
N THR A 232 15.75 -6.60 10.97
CA THR A 232 15.32 -7.38 12.14
C THR A 232 13.87 -7.07 12.50
N ALA A 233 13.48 -5.80 12.47
CA ALA A 233 12.12 -5.37 12.74
C ALA A 233 11.14 -5.92 11.69
N GLU A 234 11.49 -5.95 10.41
CA GLU A 234 10.65 -6.52 9.34
C GLU A 234 10.34 -8.00 9.55
N ILE A 235 11.34 -8.78 9.98
CA ILE A 235 11.13 -10.20 10.32
C ILE A 235 10.16 -10.33 11.50
N ALA A 236 10.30 -9.49 12.53
CA ALA A 236 9.39 -9.49 13.68
C ALA A 236 7.96 -9.07 13.30
N ILE A 237 7.80 -8.05 12.46
CA ILE A 237 6.51 -7.62 11.90
C ILE A 237 5.89 -8.79 11.11
N GLY A 238 6.64 -9.41 10.20
CA GLY A 238 6.18 -10.54 9.40
C GLY A 238 5.72 -11.73 10.26
N ALA A 239 6.49 -12.09 11.28
CA ALA A 239 6.13 -13.17 12.21
C ALA A 239 4.87 -12.85 13.03
N SER A 240 4.72 -11.60 13.49
CA SER A 240 3.60 -11.19 14.35
C SER A 240 2.22 -11.26 13.68
N ILE A 241 2.15 -11.13 12.35
CA ILE A 241 0.89 -11.12 11.62
C ILE A 241 0.45 -12.50 11.11
N VAL A 242 1.30 -13.53 11.21
CA VAL A 242 0.97 -14.89 10.73
C VAL A 242 -0.33 -15.38 11.37
N GLY A 243 -0.52 -15.13 12.67
CA GLY A 243 -1.74 -15.48 13.38
C GLY A 243 -2.99 -14.83 12.79
N VAL A 244 -2.92 -13.54 12.44
CA VAL A 244 -4.04 -12.81 11.81
C VAL A 244 -4.36 -13.38 10.43
N ILE A 245 -3.33 -13.68 9.62
CA ILE A 245 -3.50 -14.30 8.30
C ILE A 245 -4.17 -15.67 8.44
N MET A 246 -3.76 -16.49 9.42
CA MET A 246 -4.36 -17.81 9.65
C MET A 246 -5.81 -17.74 10.10
N VAL A 247 -6.18 -16.76 10.94
CA VAL A 247 -7.55 -16.56 11.40
C VAL A 247 -8.49 -16.19 10.25
N HIS A 248 -8.04 -15.32 9.33
CA HIS A 248 -8.87 -14.84 8.22
C HIS A 248 -8.72 -15.65 6.92
N GLY A 249 -7.66 -16.45 6.79
CA GLY A 249 -7.43 -17.34 5.65
C GLY A 249 -7.12 -16.63 4.33
N SER A 250 -6.63 -15.39 4.36
CA SER A 250 -6.33 -14.61 3.16
C SER A 250 -5.09 -13.72 3.35
N LEU A 251 -4.38 -13.45 2.25
CA LEU A 251 -3.29 -12.46 2.15
C LEU A 251 -3.75 -11.15 1.50
N ASN A 252 -4.99 -11.09 1.00
CA ASN A 252 -5.61 -9.89 0.49
C ASN A 252 -6.12 -9.05 1.66
N MET A 253 -5.61 -7.83 1.80
CA MET A 253 -5.98 -6.94 2.89
C MET A 253 -7.47 -6.61 2.91
N GLN A 254 -8.11 -6.49 1.75
CA GLN A 254 -9.55 -6.18 1.70
C GLN A 254 -10.39 -7.33 2.26
N ASP A 255 -10.00 -8.56 1.97
CA ASP A 255 -10.69 -9.75 2.48
C ASP A 255 -10.45 -9.94 3.98
N ILE A 256 -9.25 -9.63 4.47
CA ILE A 256 -8.95 -9.59 5.91
C ILE A 256 -9.85 -8.56 6.61
N VAL A 257 -9.90 -7.32 6.11
CA VAL A 257 -10.73 -6.26 6.70
C VAL A 257 -12.20 -6.66 6.70
N ARG A 258 -12.74 -7.14 5.57
CA ARG A 258 -14.12 -7.63 5.50
C ARG A 258 -14.39 -8.77 6.49
N GLY A 259 -13.45 -9.69 6.65
CA GLY A 259 -13.52 -10.79 7.60
C GLY A 259 -13.63 -10.35 9.06
N GLN A 260 -13.12 -9.17 9.41
CA GLN A 260 -13.19 -8.58 10.76
C GLN A 260 -14.57 -8.04 11.13
N GLY A 261 -15.49 -7.93 10.15
CA GLY A 261 -16.85 -7.42 10.36
C GLY A 261 -17.79 -8.45 10.96
N ARG A 262 -17.36 -9.72 11.07
CA ARG A 262 -18.12 -10.77 11.72
C ARG A 262 -18.25 -10.46 13.22
N LEU A 263 -19.42 -10.69 13.79
CA LEU A 263 -19.66 -10.48 15.22
C LEU A 263 -19.33 -11.77 15.98
N LEU A 264 -18.32 -11.71 16.83
CA LEU A 264 -18.05 -12.68 17.89
C LEU A 264 -19.11 -12.53 18.98
N ALA A 265 -19.72 -13.65 19.38
CA ALA A 265 -20.77 -13.71 20.40
C ALA A 265 -21.98 -12.77 20.14
N GLY A 266 -22.21 -12.34 18.89
CA GLY A 266 -23.36 -11.52 18.49
C GLY A 266 -23.25 -10.01 18.75
N TRP A 267 -22.21 -9.54 19.44
CA TRP A 267 -22.07 -8.11 19.78
C TRP A 267 -20.66 -7.54 19.59
N LEU A 268 -19.62 -8.37 19.65
CA LEU A 268 -18.23 -7.89 19.57
C LEU A 268 -17.68 -8.10 18.15
N PRO A 269 -17.18 -7.06 17.46
CA PRO A 269 -16.53 -7.26 16.16
C PRO A 269 -15.31 -8.20 16.28
N ALA A 270 -15.13 -9.08 15.29
CA ALA A 270 -13.99 -10.00 15.17
C ALA A 270 -12.72 -9.27 14.72
N TRP A 271 -12.47 -8.10 15.29
CA TRP A 271 -11.27 -7.31 15.02
C TRP A 271 -10.02 -8.10 15.40
N GLY A 272 -8.95 -7.91 14.62
CA GLY A 272 -7.69 -8.64 14.84
C GLY A 272 -7.11 -8.45 16.24
N ILE A 273 -7.36 -7.30 16.89
CA ILE A 273 -6.94 -7.06 18.29
C ILE A 273 -7.62 -8.01 19.29
N VAL A 274 -8.85 -8.43 19.01
CA VAL A 274 -9.62 -9.36 19.85
C VAL A 274 -9.21 -10.79 19.55
N THR A 275 -9.04 -11.13 18.27
CA THR A 275 -8.71 -12.51 17.85
C THR A 275 -7.24 -12.85 18.09
N GLN A 276 -6.33 -11.87 17.99
CA GLN A 276 -4.88 -12.03 18.11
C GLN A 276 -4.25 -10.87 18.91
N PRO A 277 -4.54 -10.74 20.21
CA PRO A 277 -4.01 -9.65 21.05
C PRO A 277 -2.48 -9.68 21.18
N LEU A 278 -1.89 -10.87 21.27
CA LEU A 278 -0.42 -11.01 21.31
C LEU A 278 0.22 -10.56 19.99
N GLY A 279 -0.38 -10.95 18.85
CA GLY A 279 0.06 -10.52 17.53
C GLY A 279 0.02 -8.99 17.38
N PHE A 280 -1.02 -8.34 17.91
CA PHE A 280 -1.14 -6.88 17.91
C PHE A 280 0.00 -6.20 18.70
N ILE A 281 0.28 -6.66 19.92
CA ILE A 281 1.35 -6.06 20.75
C ILE A 281 2.72 -6.25 20.08
N LEU A 282 3.00 -7.45 19.57
CA LEU A 282 4.25 -7.74 18.85
C LEU A 282 4.37 -6.90 17.57
N PHE A 283 3.29 -6.79 16.80
CA PHE A 283 3.25 -5.98 15.58
C PHE A 283 3.51 -4.51 15.87
N LEU A 284 2.82 -3.95 16.87
CA LEU A 284 2.96 -2.53 17.24
C LEU A 284 4.38 -2.24 17.74
N THR A 285 4.94 -3.11 18.58
CA THR A 285 6.31 -2.96 19.10
C THR A 285 7.34 -3.04 17.98
N ALA A 286 7.23 -4.03 17.10
CA ALA A 286 8.11 -4.18 15.94
C ALA A 286 7.94 -3.04 14.92
N GLY A 287 6.71 -2.54 14.75
CA GLY A 287 6.40 -1.36 13.94
C GLY A 287 7.07 -0.10 14.48
N ILE A 288 7.00 0.15 15.78
CA ILE A 288 7.72 1.29 16.40
C ILE A 288 9.24 1.14 16.17
N ALA A 289 9.79 -0.07 16.32
CA ALA A 289 11.19 -0.34 16.03
C ALA A 289 11.58 -0.05 14.57
N ALA A 290 10.73 -0.42 13.61
CA ALA A 290 10.96 -0.17 12.18
C ALA A 290 10.99 1.33 11.83
N THR A 291 10.23 2.17 12.55
CA THR A 291 10.23 3.63 12.36
C THR A 291 11.44 4.35 12.95
N LYS A 292 12.37 3.62 13.61
CA LYS A 292 13.65 4.16 14.13
C LYS A 292 13.47 5.28 15.16
N ARG A 293 12.32 5.31 15.83
CA ARG A 293 11.99 6.30 16.87
C ARG A 293 12.28 5.73 18.25
N ILE A 294 12.55 6.61 19.21
CA ILE A 294 12.69 6.27 20.63
C ILE A 294 11.51 5.37 21.03
N PRO A 295 11.75 4.19 21.63
CA PRO A 295 13.01 3.74 22.26
C PRO A 295 14.03 3.03 21.35
N PHE A 296 13.75 2.89 20.05
CA PHE A 296 14.60 2.19 19.08
C PHE A 296 15.29 3.15 18.10
N ASP A 297 15.87 4.23 18.62
CA ASP A 297 16.58 5.26 17.86
C ASP A 297 18.08 4.98 17.69
N MET A 298 18.51 3.72 17.87
CA MET A 298 19.87 3.26 17.62
C MET A 298 20.50 3.73 16.28
N PRO A 299 19.76 3.95 15.18
CA PRO A 299 20.32 4.48 13.94
C PRO A 299 20.85 5.90 14.05
N GLU A 300 20.19 6.75 14.84
CA GLU A 300 20.55 8.16 15.04
C GLU A 300 21.36 8.37 16.31
N GLY A 301 21.14 7.52 17.33
CA GLY A 301 21.66 7.54 18.68
C GLY A 301 22.71 8.61 18.96
N GLU A 302 22.23 9.83 19.30
CA GLU A 302 23.04 11.06 19.40
C GLU A 302 24.31 10.91 20.26
N SER A 303 24.23 10.09 21.31
CA SER A 303 25.34 9.84 22.23
C SER A 303 26.44 8.95 21.65
N GLU A 304 26.17 8.18 20.60
CA GLU A 304 27.08 7.18 20.03
C GLU A 304 27.47 7.49 18.58
N ILE A 305 26.51 7.97 17.79
CA ILE A 305 26.67 8.26 16.36
C ILE A 305 25.76 9.44 15.96
N ILE A 306 25.94 9.97 14.75
CA ILE A 306 25.22 11.18 14.29
C ILE A 306 24.13 10.83 13.25
N GLY A 307 23.99 9.54 12.92
CA GLY A 307 23.01 9.05 11.94
C GLY A 307 23.50 8.92 10.50
N TYR A 308 22.68 8.31 9.65
CA TYR A 308 23.00 7.99 8.26
C TYR A 308 22.79 9.14 7.28
N PHE A 309 22.00 10.15 7.66
CA PHE A 309 21.67 11.33 6.86
C PHE A 309 22.49 12.58 7.25
N VAL A 310 23.54 12.43 8.06
CA VAL A 310 24.33 13.55 8.62
C VAL A 310 24.89 14.52 7.57
N GLU A 311 25.27 14.02 6.40
CA GLU A 311 25.82 14.84 5.30
C GLU A 311 24.75 15.50 4.42
N TYR A 312 23.47 15.19 4.63
CA TYR A 312 22.38 15.68 3.80
C TYR A 312 21.86 17.03 4.30
N SER A 313 21.63 17.96 3.36
CA SER A 313 21.07 19.29 3.63
C SER A 313 19.81 19.55 2.81
N GLY A 314 19.08 20.60 3.18
CA GLY A 314 17.93 21.13 2.46
C GLY A 314 16.88 20.06 2.15
N MET A 315 16.45 20.00 0.89
CA MET A 315 15.37 19.13 0.46
C MET A 315 15.70 17.64 0.65
N LYS A 316 16.95 17.22 0.46
CA LYS A 316 17.32 15.80 0.60
C LYS A 316 17.20 15.32 2.05
N PHE A 317 17.60 16.16 3.01
CA PHE A 317 17.37 15.90 4.43
C PHE A 317 15.86 15.85 4.73
N GLY A 318 15.11 16.83 4.20
CA GLY A 318 13.66 16.87 4.34
C GLY A 318 12.96 15.61 3.81
N MET A 319 13.49 14.98 2.75
CA MET A 319 12.97 13.73 2.20
C MET A 319 13.20 12.54 3.13
N PHE A 320 14.36 12.43 3.80
CA PHE A 320 14.55 11.37 4.82
C PHE A 320 13.60 11.56 6.00
N ALA A 321 13.51 12.77 6.53
CA ALA A 321 12.56 13.07 7.60
C ALA A 321 11.11 12.75 7.17
N MET A 322 10.74 13.08 5.93
CA MET A 322 9.44 12.71 5.38
C MET A 322 9.28 11.18 5.28
N ALA A 323 10.29 10.46 4.80
CA ALA A 323 10.23 9.00 4.68
C ALA A 323 9.93 8.31 6.01
N ASP A 324 10.58 8.73 7.12
CA ASP A 324 10.30 8.15 8.44
C ASP A 324 8.85 8.43 8.92
N PHE A 325 8.29 9.60 8.61
CA PHE A 325 6.88 9.88 8.87
C PHE A 325 5.94 9.07 7.96
N LEU A 326 6.30 8.86 6.69
CA LEU A 326 5.53 8.04 5.77
C LEU A 326 5.52 6.57 6.19
N GLU A 327 6.66 6.03 6.62
CA GLU A 327 6.75 4.68 7.21
C GLU A 327 5.85 4.56 8.44
N THR A 328 5.82 5.58 9.31
CA THR A 328 4.90 5.64 10.46
C THR A 328 3.43 5.57 10.02
N VAL A 329 3.05 6.29 8.97
CA VAL A 329 1.70 6.24 8.39
C VAL A 329 1.37 4.86 7.82
N VAL A 330 2.33 4.23 7.12
CA VAL A 330 2.16 2.86 6.58
C VAL A 330 1.93 1.85 7.71
N ILE A 331 2.75 1.89 8.76
CA ILE A 331 2.63 0.97 9.90
C ILE A 331 1.31 1.19 10.65
N ALA A 332 0.89 2.45 10.84
CA ALA A 332 -0.41 2.76 11.43
C ALA A 332 -1.59 2.31 10.54
N GLY A 333 -1.45 2.45 9.22
CA GLY A 333 -2.38 1.95 8.21
C GLY A 333 -2.52 0.43 8.26
N MET A 334 -1.40 -0.29 8.29
CA MET A 334 -1.37 -1.75 8.43
C MET A 334 -1.96 -2.18 9.77
N THR A 335 -1.61 -1.52 10.88
CA THR A 335 -2.19 -1.80 12.20
C THR A 335 -3.71 -1.67 12.16
N THR A 336 -4.19 -0.61 11.52
CA THR A 336 -5.63 -0.36 11.38
C THR A 336 -6.31 -1.44 10.54
N ALA A 337 -5.73 -1.80 9.39
CA ALA A 337 -6.29 -2.79 8.48
C ALA A 337 -6.25 -4.23 9.05
N LEU A 338 -5.17 -4.59 9.73
CA LEU A 338 -4.95 -5.95 10.23
C LEU A 338 -5.54 -6.20 11.62
N PHE A 339 -5.67 -5.18 12.47
CA PHE A 339 -6.09 -5.39 13.86
C PHE A 339 -7.33 -4.60 14.28
N LEU A 340 -7.66 -3.48 13.64
CA LEU A 340 -8.73 -2.57 14.09
C LEU A 340 -9.94 -2.52 13.15
N GLY A 341 -10.13 -3.53 12.31
CA GLY A 341 -11.28 -3.60 11.40
C GLY A 341 -11.16 -2.67 10.19
N GLY A 342 -9.98 -2.11 9.89
CA GLY A 342 -9.79 -1.22 8.74
C GLY A 342 -10.81 -0.06 8.72
N TRP A 343 -11.54 0.05 7.61
CA TRP A 343 -12.59 1.04 7.38
C TRP A 343 -13.94 0.70 8.03
N GLN A 344 -14.07 -0.45 8.70
CA GLN A 344 -15.34 -0.85 9.28
C GLN A 344 -15.72 -0.01 10.49
N VAL A 345 -16.98 0.37 10.54
CA VAL A 345 -17.62 0.95 11.72
C VAL A 345 -18.59 -0.11 12.24
N PRO A 346 -18.59 -0.40 13.56
CA PRO A 346 -19.59 -1.30 14.13
C PRO A 346 -21.00 -0.89 13.66
N TRP A 347 -21.80 -1.88 13.25
CA TRP A 347 -23.19 -1.68 12.80
C TRP A 347 -23.38 -0.92 11.48
N LEU A 348 -22.33 -0.48 10.80
CA LEU A 348 -22.43 0.17 9.48
C LEU A 348 -22.32 -0.88 8.37
N LEU A 349 -23.43 -1.10 7.65
CA LEU A 349 -23.50 -1.95 6.46
C LEU A 349 -23.65 -1.10 5.19
N ALA A 350 -23.63 -1.75 4.03
CA ALA A 350 -23.68 -1.11 2.71
C ALA A 350 -24.92 -0.22 2.50
N ASP A 351 -26.04 -0.56 3.14
CA ASP A 351 -27.33 0.12 2.98
C ASP A 351 -27.63 1.13 4.11
N GLY A 352 -26.77 1.20 5.14
CA GLY A 352 -26.94 2.11 6.28
C GLY A 352 -26.49 1.54 7.62
N VAL A 353 -26.94 2.15 8.71
CA VAL A 353 -26.63 1.71 10.08
C VAL A 353 -27.71 0.77 10.58
N HIS A 354 -27.33 -0.45 10.95
CA HIS A 354 -28.23 -1.48 11.46
C HIS A 354 -27.91 -1.73 12.93
N PHE A 355 -28.69 -1.13 13.82
CA PHE A 355 -28.46 -1.28 15.25
C PHE A 355 -28.91 -2.66 15.76
N PRO A 356 -28.31 -3.17 16.85
CA PRO A 356 -28.66 -4.47 17.44
C PRO A 356 -30.13 -4.59 17.87
N TRP A 357 -30.77 -3.46 18.20
CA TRP A 357 -32.15 -3.37 18.67
C TRP A 357 -33.20 -3.38 17.53
N GLY A 358 -32.77 -3.65 16.29
CA GLY A 358 -33.65 -3.77 15.12
C GLY A 358 -33.97 -2.45 14.42
N THR A 359 -33.43 -1.32 14.88
CA THR A 359 -33.57 -0.04 14.17
C THR A 359 -32.57 0.01 13.01
N THR A 360 -33.07 0.27 11.80
CA THR A 360 -32.24 0.48 10.62
C THR A 360 -32.37 1.93 10.16
N VAL A 361 -31.24 2.61 10.00
CA VAL A 361 -31.16 3.96 9.45
C VAL A 361 -30.53 3.83 8.07
N ALA A 362 -31.36 3.92 7.04
CA ALA A 362 -30.88 3.92 5.66
C ALA A 362 -30.07 5.19 5.41
N LEU A 363 -28.88 5.04 4.82
CA LEU A 363 -28.02 6.15 4.45
C LEU A 363 -27.70 6.08 2.96
N PRO A 364 -27.56 7.22 2.27
CA PRO A 364 -27.06 7.22 0.91
C PRO A 364 -25.69 6.54 0.85
N HIS A 365 -25.44 5.73 -0.18
CA HIS A 365 -24.20 4.97 -0.32
C HIS A 365 -22.93 5.84 -0.22
N LEU A 366 -22.96 7.05 -0.79
CA LEU A 366 -21.83 8.00 -0.68
C LEU A 366 -21.54 8.44 0.77
N VAL A 367 -22.56 8.55 1.62
CA VAL A 367 -22.40 8.87 3.04
C VAL A 367 -21.78 7.68 3.76
N VAL A 368 -22.21 6.45 3.46
CA VAL A 368 -21.61 5.23 4.01
C VAL A 368 -20.13 5.14 3.66
N VAL A 369 -19.78 5.34 2.38
CA VAL A 369 -18.38 5.38 1.94
C VAL A 369 -17.59 6.47 2.66
N GLY A 370 -18.15 7.68 2.77
CA GLY A 370 -17.51 8.78 3.50
C GLY A 370 -17.25 8.45 4.98
N LEU A 371 -18.20 7.80 5.65
CA LEU A 371 -18.04 7.34 7.03
C LEU A 371 -16.98 6.24 7.16
N GLN A 372 -16.92 5.31 6.21
CA GLN A 372 -15.89 4.26 6.18
C GLN A 372 -14.48 4.85 6.03
N VAL A 373 -14.31 5.76 5.06
CA VAL A 373 -13.03 6.45 4.83
C VAL A 373 -12.66 7.32 6.04
N GLY A 374 -13.63 8.04 6.60
CA GLY A 374 -13.43 8.83 7.81
C GLY A 374 -13.03 7.98 9.01
N ALA A 375 -13.67 6.83 9.21
CA ALA A 375 -13.34 5.90 10.29
C ALA A 375 -11.94 5.31 10.13
N PHE A 376 -11.56 4.91 8.91
CA PHE A 376 -10.19 4.48 8.63
C PHE A 376 -9.18 5.58 8.96
N ALA A 377 -9.41 6.81 8.47
CA ALA A 377 -8.53 7.94 8.73
C ALA A 377 -8.40 8.26 10.23
N VAL A 378 -9.50 8.26 10.97
CA VAL A 378 -9.50 8.48 12.43
C VAL A 378 -8.70 7.41 13.15
N LYS A 379 -8.91 6.12 12.82
CA LYS A 379 -8.16 5.03 13.44
C LYS A 379 -6.66 5.12 13.15
N VAL A 380 -6.29 5.44 11.91
CA VAL A 380 -4.88 5.69 11.53
C VAL A 380 -4.31 6.84 12.35
N CYS A 381 -5.01 7.98 12.48
CA CYS A 381 -4.57 9.11 13.31
C CYS A 381 -4.42 8.73 14.79
N VAL A 382 -5.35 7.96 15.34
CA VAL A 382 -5.28 7.46 16.72
C VAL A 382 -4.07 6.54 16.89
N MET A 383 -3.81 5.63 15.95
CA MET A 383 -2.65 4.75 16.02
C MET A 383 -1.33 5.51 15.91
N ILE A 384 -1.25 6.51 15.03
CA ILE A 384 -0.09 7.39 14.95
C ILE A 384 0.12 8.15 16.27
N PHE A 385 -0.97 8.67 16.86
CA PHE A 385 -0.90 9.36 18.15
C PHE A 385 -0.37 8.43 19.25
N VAL A 386 -0.84 7.17 19.31
CA VAL A 386 -0.35 6.15 20.26
C VAL A 386 1.11 5.82 20.02
N MET A 387 1.54 5.61 18.77
CA MET A 387 2.94 5.35 18.43
C MET A 387 3.84 6.53 18.84
N MET A 388 3.40 7.77 18.64
CA MET A 388 4.13 8.95 19.09
C MET A 388 4.07 9.16 20.61
N LEU A 389 3.04 8.65 21.28
CA LEU A 389 2.91 8.70 22.74
C LEU A 389 3.99 7.84 23.40
N VAL A 390 4.24 6.63 22.89
CA VAL A 390 5.25 5.69 23.42
C VAL A 390 6.68 6.27 23.41
N ARG A 391 6.92 7.32 22.64
CA ARG A 391 8.21 8.02 22.59
C ARG A 391 8.57 8.71 23.92
N TRP A 392 7.57 9.12 24.70
CA TRP A 392 7.72 9.95 25.91
C TRP A 392 7.18 9.22 27.12
#